data_AF-A0A5K1F680-F1
#
_entry.id   AF-A0A5K1F680-F1
#
_cell.length_a   1.000
_cell.length_b   1.000
_cell.length_c   1.000
_cell.angle_alpha   90.00
_cell.angle_beta   90.00
_cell.angle_gamma   90.00
#
_symmetry.space_group_name_H-M   'P 1'
#
loop_
_entity.id
_entity.type
_entity.pdbx_description
1 polymer ?
#
loop_
_entity_poly.entity_id
_entity_poly.type
_entity_poly.pdbx_seq_one_letter_code
_entity_poly.pdbx_strand_id
1 'polypeptide(L)' 'VGCTPLHRAASTGNIELCEFLIEEGAEVDALDRSGQTPLMHAVICENKQ' A
#
# COMPACT_ATOMS: atom_id res chain seq x y z
N VAL A 1 13.32 6.56 -2.02
CA VAL A 1 11.86 6.35 -1.98
C VAL A 1 11.48 5.26 -2.97
N GLY A 2 10.62 4.33 -2.56
CA GLY A 2 10.28 3.11 -3.30
C GLY A 2 9.13 2.37 -2.62
N CYS A 3 8.67 1.26 -3.20
CA CYS A 3 7.55 0.50 -2.63
C CYS A 3 7.84 0.10 -1.19
N THR A 4 6.97 0.54 -0.29
CA THR A 4 6.94 0.13 1.12
C THR A 4 6.17 -1.18 1.28
N PRO A 5 6.28 -1.88 2.42
CA PRO A 5 5.43 -3.02 2.73
C PRO A 5 3.94 -2.70 2.60
N LEU A 6 3.53 -1.47 2.97
CA LEU A 6 2.14 -1.04 2.87
C LEU A 6 1.65 -0.94 1.41
N HIS A 7 2.50 -0.55 0.45
CA HIS A 7 2.15 -0.60 -0.98
C HIS A 7 1.82 -2.03 -1.42
N ARG A 8 2.61 -3.00 -0.95
CA ARG A 8 2.38 -4.42 -1.29
C ARG A 8 1.12 -4.94 -0.63
N ALA A 9 0.91 -4.66 0.65
CA ALA A 9 -0.31 -5.06 1.36
C ALA A 9 -1.56 -4.48 0.67
N ALA A 10 -1.53 -3.18 0.33
CA ALA A 10 -2.61 -2.52 -0.39
C ALA A 10 -2.86 -3.14 -1.77
N SER A 11 -1.80 -3.49 -2.53
CA SER A 11 -1.94 -4.16 -3.82
C SER A 11 -2.56 -5.56 -3.75
N THR A 12 -2.50 -6.21 -2.57
CA THR A 12 -3.12 -7.53 -2.35
C THR A 12 -4.57 -7.45 -1.87
N GLY A 13 -5.07 -6.25 -1.53
CA GLY A 13 -6.39 -6.07 -0.91
C GLY A 13 -6.51 -6.70 0.48
N ASN A 14 -5.37 -7.06 1.11
CA ASN A 14 -5.35 -7.68 2.43
C ASN A 14 -5.46 -6.59 3.51
N ILE A 15 -6.69 -6.39 3.99
CA ILE A 15 -7.03 -5.36 4.99
C ILE A 15 -6.29 -5.61 6.30
N GLU A 16 -6.29 -6.86 6.79
CA GLU A 16 -5.64 -7.22 8.06
C GLU A 16 -4.13 -6.93 8.04
N LEU A 17 -3.48 -7.20 6.92
CA LEU A 17 -2.06 -6.89 6.74
C LEU A 17 -1.81 -5.37 6.66
N CYS A 18 -2.73 -4.62 6.06
CA CYS A 18 -2.64 -3.16 6.04
C CYS A 18 -2.79 -2.58 7.45
N GLU A 19 -3.78 -3.04 8.21
CA GLU A 19 -4.02 -2.62 9.60
C GLU A 19 -2.80 -2.92 10.48
N PHE A 20 -2.27 -4.14 10.42
CA PHE A 20 -1.07 -4.53 11.17
C PHE A 20 0.13 -3.60 10.88
N LEU A 21 0.38 -3.29 9.60
CA LEU A 21 1.47 -2.39 9.23
C LEU A 21 1.25 -0.96 9.72
N ILE A 22 0.00 -0.47 9.72
CA ILE A 22 -0.35 0.86 10.25
C ILE A 22 -0.13 0.91 11.75
N GLU A 23 -0.51 -0.13 12.50
CA GLU A 23 -0.29 -0.24 13.94
C GLU A 23 1.20 -0.25 14.31
N GLU A 24 2.03 -0.90 13.49
CA GLU A 24 3.49 -0.90 13.65
C GLU A 24 4.16 0.43 13.19
N GLY A 25 3.38 1.44 12.82
CA GLY A 25 3.87 2.77 12.47
C GLY A 25 4.32 2.92 11.02
N ALA A 26 3.82 2.10 10.09
CA ALA A 26 4.07 2.29 8.68
C ALA A 26 3.55 3.65 8.18
N GLU A 27 4.34 4.30 7.33
CA GLU A 27 3.96 5.56 6.70
C GLU A 27 2.86 5.31 5.65
N VAL A 28 1.64 5.79 5.94
CA VAL A 28 0.44 5.62 5.11
C VAL A 28 0.47 6.41 3.81
N ASP A 29 1.18 7.53 3.81
CA ASP A 29 1.29 8.45 2.66
C ASP A 29 2.65 8.33 1.94
N ALA A 30 3.39 7.25 2.19
CA ALA A 30 4.68 7.03 1.58
C ALA A 30 4.57 7.01 0.05
N LEU A 31 5.44 7.72 -0.64
CA LEU A 31 5.46 7.73 -2.10
C LEU A 31 6.45 6.69 -2.64
N ASP A 32 5.99 5.86 -3.58
CA ASP A 32 6.87 4.98 -4.34
C ASP A 32 7.65 5.73 -5.44
N ARG A 33 8.38 5.00 -6.29
CA ARG A 33 9.19 5.60 -7.37
C ARG A 33 8.35 6.25 -8.48
N SER A 34 7.08 5.91 -8.56
CA SER A 34 6.11 6.50 -9.49
C SER A 34 5.27 7.61 -8.85
N GLY A 35 5.55 8.00 -7.60
CA GLY A 35 4.76 8.99 -6.88
C GLY A 35 3.38 8.47 -6.48
N GLN A 36 3.21 7.15 -6.37
CA GLN A 36 1.97 6.53 -5.91
C GLN A 36 2.01 6.29 -4.42
N THR A 37 0.86 6.42 -3.76
CA THR A 37 0.69 6.02 -2.36
C THR A 37 0.26 4.54 -2.28
N PRO A 38 0.35 3.90 -1.10
CA PRO A 38 -0.21 2.58 -0.88
C PRO A 38 -1.69 2.50 -1.29
N LEU A 39 -2.48 3.53 -0.95
CA LEU A 39 -3.89 3.58 -1.33
C LEU A 39 -4.10 3.56 -2.85
N MET A 40 -3.25 4.26 -3.61
CA MET A 40 -3.31 4.22 -5.08
C MET A 40 -3.00 2.81 -5.62
N HIS A 41 -2.09 2.05 -4.98
CA HIS A 41 -1.81 0.66 -5.36
C HIS A 41 -3.02 -0.26 -5.17
N ALA A 42 -3.83 -0.05 -4.12
CA ALA A 42 -5.08 -0.82 -3.94
C ALA A 42 -6.02 -0.61 -5.14
N VAL A 43 -6.29 0.64 -5.50
CA VAL A 43 -7.25 1.00 -6.58
C VAL A 43 -6.73 0.59 -7.96
N ILE A 44 -5.43 0.75 -8.22
CA ILE A 44 -4.84 0.41 -9.53
C ILE A 44 -4.77 -1.10 -9.75
N CYS A 45 -4.58 -1.88 -8.67
CA CYS A 45 -4.58 -3.33 -8.74
C CYS A 45 -5.99 -3.95 -8.72
N GLU A 46 -7.00 -3.28 -8.16
CA GLU A 46 -8.40 -3.74 -8.18
C GLU A 46 -8.97 -3.82 -9.61
N ASN A 47 -8.48 -2.98 -10.53
CA ASN A 47 -8.83 -3.06 -11.96
C ASN A 47 -8.21 -4.27 -12.70
N LYS A 48 -7.43 -5.11 -12.01
CA LYS A 48 -6.78 -6.29 -12.61
C LYS A 48 -7.42 -7.63 -12.21
N GLN A 49 -8.50 -7.62 -11.42
CA GLN A 49 -9.25 -8.82 -11.06
C GLN A 49 -10.37 -9.12 -12.06
#